data_AF-A0A497QLA3-F1
#
_entry.id   AF-A0A497QLA3-F1
#
_cell.length_a   1.000
_cell.length_b   1.000
_cell.length_c   1.000
_cell.angle_alpha   90.00
_cell.angle_beta   90.00
_cell.angle_gamma   90.00
#
_symmetry.space_group_name_H-M   'P 1'
#
loop_
_entity.id
_entity.type
_entity.pdbx_description
1 polymer ?
#
loop_
_entity_poly.entity_id
_entity_poly.type
_entity_poly.pdbx_seq_one_letter_code
_entity_poly.pdbx_strand_id
1 'polypeptide(L)'
;MTNADIKRAARGVFEHSAYMNGHGGYSGSLAEKSEAKIHRSKVFDDTQSAYDFVQDELDSNKWGPADVVPVKGKGWFIGGNCSS
;
A
#
# COMPACT_ATOMS: atom_id res chain seq x y z
N MET A 1 -0.09 12.23 -12.92
CA MET A 1 0.27 10.80 -12.72
C MET A 1 -0.96 9.94 -12.97
N THR A 2 -0.88 9.00 -13.91
CA THR A 2 -2.00 8.14 -14.28
C THR A 2 -2.16 6.99 -13.27
N ASN A 3 -3.30 6.29 -13.26
CA ASN A 3 -3.46 5.09 -12.44
C ASN A 3 -2.46 3.99 -12.81
N ALA A 4 -2.06 3.90 -14.08
CA ALA A 4 -1.07 2.94 -14.53
C ALA A 4 0.32 3.22 -13.93
N ASP A 5 0.72 4.50 -13.88
CA ASP A 5 1.99 4.91 -13.28
C ASP A 5 2.02 4.59 -11.77
N ILE A 6 0.92 4.86 -11.07
CA ILE A 6 0.79 4.60 -9.62
C ILE A 6 0.87 3.09 -9.35
N LYS A 7 0.15 2.27 -10.12
CA LYS A 7 0.19 0.80 -9.99
C LYS A 7 1.59 0.25 -10.28
N ARG A 8 2.28 0.78 -11.28
CA ARG A 8 3.66 0.40 -11.59
C ARG A 8 4.63 0.76 -10.46
N ALA A 9 4.49 1.95 -9.88
CA ALA A 9 5.28 2.36 -8.71
C ALA A 9 5.00 1.46 -7.50
N ALA A 10 3.72 1.14 -7.25
CA ALA A 10 3.32 0.24 -6.17
C ALA A 10 3.91 -1.17 -6.33
N ARG A 11 3.91 -1.71 -7.55
CA ARG A 11 4.57 -2.99 -7.85
C ARG A 11 6.06 -2.97 -7.53
N GLY A 12 6.76 -1.88 -7.86
CA GLY A 12 8.16 -1.70 -7.48
C GLY A 12 8.38 -1.70 -5.97
N VAL A 13 7.45 -1.13 -5.20
CA VAL A 13 7.47 -1.20 -3.73
C VAL A 13 7.28 -2.63 -3.23
N PHE A 14 6.34 -3.40 -3.81
CA PHE A 14 6.12 -4.80 -3.43
C PHE A 14 7.35 -5.66 -3.72
N GLU A 15 7.93 -5.53 -4.90
CA GLU A 15 9.15 -6.25 -5.31
C GLU A 15 10.34 -5.89 -4.42
N HIS A 16 10.49 -4.61 -4.08
CA HIS A 16 11.53 -4.16 -3.15
C HIS A 16 11.31 -4.69 -1.73
N SER A 17 10.07 -4.66 -1.22
CA SER A 17 9.71 -5.25 0.07
C SER A 17 9.94 -6.77 0.09
N ALA A 18 9.67 -7.48 -1.01
CA ALA A 18 9.92 -8.91 -1.12
C ALA A 18 11.42 -9.24 -1.13
N TYR A 19 12.21 -8.44 -1.85
CA TYR A 19 13.66 -8.56 -1.87
C TYR A 19 14.26 -8.34 -0.48
N MET A 20 13.84 -7.26 0.21
CA MET A 20 14.33 -6.92 1.54
C MET A 20 13.93 -7.94 2.62
N ASN A 21 12.78 -8.60 2.47
CA ASN A 21 12.31 -9.64 3.39
C ASN A 21 12.81 -11.06 3.05
N GLY A 22 13.73 -11.22 2.08
CA GLY A 22 14.54 -12.42 1.91
C GLY A 22 13.78 -13.75 1.84
N HIS A 23 13.05 -14.01 0.73
CA HIS A 23 12.73 -15.36 0.21
C HIS A 23 12.34 -16.47 1.22
N GLY A 24 11.54 -16.16 2.24
CA GLY A 24 10.95 -17.14 3.16
C GLY A 24 9.48 -16.80 3.36
N GLY A 25 8.61 -17.82 3.34
CA GLY A 25 7.16 -17.62 3.37
C GLY A 25 6.64 -16.75 4.52
N TYR A 26 5.44 -16.20 4.30
CA TYR A 26 4.59 -15.50 5.27
C TYR A 26 5.25 -14.34 6.02
N SER A 27 5.34 -13.17 5.38
CA SER A 27 5.84 -11.95 6.05
C SER A 27 4.75 -11.10 6.69
N GLY A 28 3.48 -11.19 6.24
CA GLY A 28 2.48 -10.22 6.66
C GLY A 28 2.90 -8.80 6.33
N SER A 29 3.43 -8.59 5.13
CA SER A 29 3.89 -7.28 4.68
C SER A 29 3.42 -7.00 3.25
N LEU A 30 3.66 -5.77 2.78
CA LEU A 30 3.43 -5.36 1.39
C LEU A 30 4.09 -6.28 0.35
N ALA A 31 5.09 -7.08 0.73
CA ALA A 31 5.75 -8.07 -0.12
C ALA A 31 4.81 -9.15 -0.68
N GLU A 32 3.70 -9.42 -0.01
CA GLU A 32 2.76 -10.50 -0.39
C GLU A 32 1.60 -9.98 -1.26
N LYS A 33 1.52 -8.66 -1.45
CA LYS A 33 0.46 -8.03 -2.24
C LYS A 33 0.88 -7.96 -3.71
N SER A 34 -0.03 -8.33 -4.60
CA SER A 34 0.19 -8.35 -6.07
C SER A 34 -0.57 -7.25 -6.80
N GLU A 35 -1.53 -6.61 -6.14
CA GLU A 35 -2.41 -5.60 -6.71
C GLU A 35 -2.42 -4.33 -5.86
N ALA A 36 -2.78 -3.20 -6.49
CA ALA A 36 -2.92 -1.92 -5.82
C ALA A 36 -4.29 -1.28 -6.13
N LYS A 37 -5.02 -0.91 -5.08
CA LYS A 37 -6.30 -0.21 -5.12
C LYS A 37 -6.08 1.25 -4.78
N ILE A 38 -6.51 2.14 -5.67
CA ILE A 38 -6.25 3.59 -5.54
C ILE A 38 -7.50 4.29 -5.04
N HIS A 39 -7.41 4.99 -3.91
CA HIS A 39 -8.51 5.77 -3.32
C HIS A 39 -8.30 7.27 -3.54
N ARG A 40 -8.56 7.75 -4.76
CA ARG A 40 -8.33 9.16 -5.12
C ARG A 40 -9.19 10.16 -4.37
N SER A 41 -10.35 9.73 -3.86
CA SER A 41 -11.31 10.59 -3.18
C SER A 41 -10.94 10.91 -1.73
N LYS A 42 -9.99 10.17 -1.15
CA LYS A 42 -9.56 10.32 0.26
C LYS A 42 -8.16 10.93 0.28
N VAL A 43 -8.08 12.25 0.42
CA VAL A 43 -6.81 13.00 0.44
C VAL A 43 -6.47 13.37 1.88
N PHE A 44 -5.30 12.95 2.33
CA PHE A 44 -4.83 13.18 3.71
C PHE A 44 -3.80 14.30 3.77
N ASP A 45 -3.73 15.01 4.90
CA ASP A 45 -2.77 16.10 5.10
C ASP A 45 -1.37 15.60 5.50
N ASP A 46 -1.30 14.41 6.10
CA ASP A 46 -0.06 13.79 6.54
C ASP A 46 -0.08 12.26 6.37
N THR A 47 1.09 11.65 6.55
CA THR A 47 1.32 10.22 6.36
C THR A 47 0.77 9.35 7.49
N GLN A 48 0.66 9.87 8.71
CA GLN A 48 0.12 9.13 9.85
C GLN A 48 -1.39 8.96 9.68
N SER A 49 -2.12 10.04 9.36
CA SER A 49 -3.56 9.96 9.07
C SER A 49 -3.88 9.00 7.90
N ALA A 50 -3.00 8.95 6.89
CA ALA A 50 -3.11 8.00 5.79
C ALA A 50 -2.83 6.56 6.22
N TYR A 51 -1.85 6.33 7.10
CA TYR A 51 -1.54 5.03 7.68
C TYR A 51 -2.72 4.52 8.52
N ASP A 52 -3.24 5.34 9.44
CA ASP A 52 -4.34 4.97 10.33
C ASP A 52 -5.59 4.59 9.51
N PHE A 53 -5.92 5.37 8.47
CA PHE A 53 -7.02 5.03 7.56
C PHE A 53 -6.81 3.68 6.85
N VAL A 54 -5.59 3.39 6.39
CA VAL A 54 -5.30 2.14 5.69
C VAL A 54 -5.31 0.93 6.64
N GLN A 55 -4.95 1.11 7.91
CA GLN A 55 -4.97 0.02 8.90
C GLN A 55 -6.35 -0.22 9.50
N ASP A 56 -7.08 0.85 9.84
CA ASP A 56 -8.31 0.77 10.65
C ASP A 56 -9.59 0.71 9.80
N GLU A 57 -9.62 1.42 8.68
CA GLU A 57 -10.85 1.62 7.89
C GLU A 57 -10.90 0.78 6.61
N LEU A 58 -9.75 0.27 6.16
CA LEU A 58 -9.67 -0.56 4.97
C LEU A 58 -9.42 -2.01 5.37
N ASP A 59 -10.43 -2.84 5.18
CA ASP A 59 -10.33 -4.31 5.25
C ASP A 59 -9.60 -4.85 4.00
N SER A 60 -8.41 -4.35 3.75
CA SER A 60 -7.50 -4.96 2.79
C SER A 60 -6.86 -6.15 3.46
N ASN A 61 -7.63 -7.25 3.50
CA ASN A 61 -7.17 -8.58 3.91
C ASN A 61 -5.73 -8.83 3.42
N LYS A 62 -4.97 -9.60 4.18
CA LYS A 62 -3.54 -9.89 3.91
C LYS A 62 -3.25 -10.28 2.45
N TRP A 63 -4.21 -10.96 1.82
CA TRP A 63 -4.18 -11.43 0.42
C TRP A 63 -4.78 -10.47 -0.61
N GLY A 64 -5.47 -9.44 -0.15
CA GLY A 64 -6.09 -8.41 -0.96
C GLY A 64 -5.08 -7.35 -1.43
N PRO A 65 -5.54 -6.43 -2.29
CA PRO A 65 -4.69 -5.38 -2.84
C PRO A 65 -4.08 -4.50 -1.74
N ALA A 66 -2.97 -3.84 -2.04
CA ALA A 66 -2.48 -2.73 -1.23
C ALA A 66 -3.32 -1.49 -1.51
N ASP A 67 -3.57 -0.69 -0.49
CA ASP A 67 -4.29 0.55 -0.64
C ASP A 67 -3.32 1.71 -0.88
N VAL A 68 -3.68 2.54 -1.85
CA VAL A 68 -2.90 3.70 -2.26
C VAL A 68 -3.75 4.94 -2.09
N VAL A 69 -3.32 5.84 -1.20
CA VAL A 69 -4.03 7.07 -0.87
C VAL A 69 -3.14 8.30 -1.09
N PRO A 70 -3.68 9.42 -1.61
CA PRO A 70 -2.91 10.65 -1.79
C PRO A 70 -2.68 11.38 -0.45
N VAL A 71 -1.45 11.88 -0.26
CA VAL A 71 -1.05 12.75 0.86
C VAL A 71 -0.62 14.11 0.31
N LYS A 72 -1.24 15.18 0.78
CA LYS A 72 -0.97 16.55 0.32
C LYS A 72 0.51 16.88 0.52
N GLY A 73 1.12 17.45 -0.52
CA GLY A 73 2.53 17.87 -0.50
C GLY A 73 3.57 16.74 -0.44
N LYS A 74 3.15 15.47 -0.26
CA LYS A 74 4.07 14.32 -0.13
C LYS A 74 3.89 13.27 -1.23
N GLY A 75 2.77 13.28 -1.96
CA GLY A 75 2.50 12.36 -3.06
C GLY A 75 1.53 11.26 -2.66
N TRP A 76 1.96 10.01 -2.67
CA TRP A 76 1.10 8.85 -2.42
C TRP A 76 1.65 8.00 -1.30
N PHE A 77 0.78 7.61 -0.39
CA PHE A 77 1.04 6.62 0.63
C PHE A 77 0.54 5.25 0.14
N ILE A 78 1.34 4.21 0.35
CA ILE A 78 1.03 2.83 -0.01
C ILE A 78 1.10 2.01 1.28
N GLY A 79 0.00 1.33 1.62
CA GLY A 79 -0.07 0.47 2.78
C GLY A 79 -1.06 -0.67 2.57
N GLY A 80 -1.15 -1.56 3.54
CA GLY A 80 -2.24 -2.52 3.60
C GLY A 80 -2.21 -3.26 4.91
N ASN A 81 -3.39 -3.67 5.39
CA ASN A 81 -3.48 -4.45 6.60
C ASN A 81 -2.96 -5.87 6.31
N CYS A 82 -1.96 -6.30 7.08
CA CYS A 82 -1.30 -7.59 6.87
C CYS A 82 -1.21 -8.44 8.15
N SER A 83 -1.82 -7.93 9.23
CA SER A 83 -2.12 -8.68 10.45
C SER A 83 -3.34 -9.56 10.24
N SER A 84 -3.22 -10.83 10.63
CA SER A 84 -4.30 -11.82 10.71
C SER A 84 -5.10 -11.67 11.99
#